data_AF-A0AAW2RHB4-F1
#
_entry.id   AF-A0AAW2RHB4-F1
#
_cell.length_a   1.000
_cell.length_b   1.000
_cell.length_c   1.000
_cell.angle_alpha   90.00
_cell.angle_beta   90.00
_cell.angle_gamma   90.00
#
_symmetry.space_group_name_H-M   'P 1'
#
loop_
_entity.id
_entity.type
_entity.pdbx_description
1 polymer ?
#
loop_
_entity_poly.entity_id
_entity_poly.type
_entity_poly.pdbx_seq_one_letter_code
_entity_poly.pdbx_strand_id
1 'polypeptide(L)'
;MEVILVSLQSYGGFCAVTYLSFAPQGLKQVLLTGGIPPIGSGCTADAVYRACFEQVMHQNGKYYRRFPQDVELVHEVVALPGGILTPRGLQLLGLSGLGSSTGFERLHYMFERVWDPILVPGAPKRISYFFLNAVSSEKYLKLLPYEGWLAYDTNPLYALMHESIYCQGASSSWSAHRIRAENESQFDALKAVKEGRPVLFTGEMIFPWLFDEIQALRPFKDAAHLLAEKMDWPPLYDVASLNDNKVPVAAAVYYEDMYLTGHGNSFSNCRNPTVG
;
A
#
# COMPACT_ATOMS: atom_id res chain seq x y z
N MET A 1 26.89 4.11 27.68
CA MET A 1 25.72 4.25 26.81
C MET A 1 25.86 3.22 25.71
N GLU A 2 25.01 2.22 25.66
CA GLU A 2 25.08 1.17 24.63
C GLU A 2 24.70 1.79 23.28
N VAL A 3 25.62 1.71 22.32
CA VAL A 3 25.45 2.31 21.00
C VAL A 3 24.85 1.25 20.07
N ILE A 4 23.66 1.50 19.53
CA ILE A 4 22.83 0.48 18.86
C ILE A 4 23.09 0.44 17.35
N LEU A 5 23.20 -0.75 16.77
CA LEU A 5 23.10 -0.98 15.32
C LEU A 5 21.62 -1.17 14.97
N VAL A 6 21.09 -0.33 14.09
CA VAL A 6 19.68 -0.38 13.69
C VAL A 6 19.58 -0.85 12.24
N SER A 7 18.90 -1.97 12.00
CA SER A 7 18.56 -2.47 10.67
C SER A 7 17.05 -2.51 10.55
N LEU A 8 16.48 -1.64 9.72
CA LEU A 8 15.02 -1.47 9.64
C LEU A 8 14.52 -1.38 8.20
N GLN A 9 13.32 -1.91 7.99
CA GLN A 9 12.66 -2.06 6.68
C GLN A 9 11.31 -1.34 6.67
N SER A 10 10.90 -0.78 5.52
CA SER A 10 9.62 -0.09 5.35
C SER A 10 9.39 1.00 6.42
N TYR A 11 8.30 0.95 7.18
CA TYR A 11 7.98 1.84 8.30
C TYR A 11 9.14 2.01 9.28
N GLY A 12 9.91 0.94 9.54
CA GLY A 12 11.06 1.02 10.43
C GLY A 12 12.15 1.96 9.89
N GLY A 13 12.28 2.11 8.57
CA GLY A 13 13.21 3.07 7.99
C GLY A 13 12.81 4.52 8.27
N PHE A 14 11.50 4.83 8.27
CA PHE A 14 10.99 6.13 8.70
C PHE A 14 11.36 6.39 10.17
N CYS A 15 11.16 5.39 11.05
CA CYS A 15 11.57 5.50 12.45
C CYS A 15 13.08 5.72 12.59
N ALA A 16 13.91 4.99 11.83
CA ALA A 16 15.36 5.11 11.87
C ALA A 16 15.82 6.55 11.57
N VAL A 17 15.21 7.19 10.57
CA VAL A 17 15.51 8.58 10.21
C VAL A 17 15.04 9.58 11.28
N THR A 18 13.93 9.31 11.97
CA THR A 18 13.52 10.09 13.15
C THR A 18 14.57 9.98 14.27
N TYR A 19 15.12 8.80 14.54
CA TYR A 19 16.22 8.64 15.52
C TYR A 19 17.49 9.35 15.07
N LEU A 20 17.85 9.27 13.78
CA LEU A 20 18.98 10.03 13.22
C LEU A 20 18.77 11.55 13.35
N SER A 21 17.53 12.02 13.34
CA SER A 21 17.20 13.43 13.50
C SER A 21 17.32 13.90 14.95
N PHE A 22 16.71 13.18 15.89
CA PHE A 22 16.50 13.69 17.26
C PHE A 22 17.36 13.03 18.34
N ALA A 23 17.94 11.86 18.05
CA ALA A 23 18.76 11.11 18.99
C ALA A 23 19.96 10.40 18.33
N PRO A 24 20.74 11.07 17.46
CA PRO A 24 21.85 10.44 16.73
C PRO A 24 22.93 9.86 17.66
N GLN A 25 23.13 10.44 18.85
CA GLN A 25 24.08 9.98 19.86
C GLN A 25 23.79 8.57 20.39
N GLY A 26 22.57 8.05 20.20
CA GLY A 26 22.21 6.68 20.57
C GLY A 26 22.55 5.63 19.51
N LEU A 27 22.99 6.05 18.32
CA LEU A 27 23.14 5.19 17.15
C LEU A 27 24.60 4.97 16.78
N LYS A 28 24.96 3.73 16.48
CA LYS A 28 26.32 3.35 16.03
C LYS A 28 26.40 3.39 14.53
N GLN A 29 25.37 2.87 13.88
CA GLN A 29 25.22 2.74 12.45
C GLN A 29 23.76 2.41 12.14
N VAL A 30 23.28 2.83 10.97
CA VAL A 30 21.92 2.55 10.49
C VAL A 30 21.98 1.88 9.12
N LEU A 31 21.25 0.78 8.96
CA LEU A 31 21.04 0.08 7.71
C LEU A 31 19.56 0.17 7.35
N LEU A 32 19.26 0.79 6.20
CA LEU A 32 17.90 0.99 5.71
C LEU A 32 17.61 0.03 4.55
N THR A 33 16.45 -0.60 4.54
CA THR A 33 15.99 -1.43 3.42
C THR A 33 14.57 -1.04 3.00
N GLY A 34 14.37 -0.55 1.78
CA GLY A 34 13.03 -0.21 1.26
C GLY A 34 12.17 0.64 2.22
N GLY A 35 12.71 1.73 2.76
CA GLY A 35 12.09 2.54 3.83
C GLY A 35 12.74 3.92 3.97
N ILE A 36 12.92 4.66 2.88
CA ILE A 36 13.51 6.00 2.94
C ILE A 36 12.39 7.04 2.92
N PRO A 37 12.21 7.83 4.00
CA PRO A 37 11.19 8.85 4.03
C PRO A 37 11.53 9.99 3.06
N PRO A 38 10.52 10.64 2.48
CA PRO A 38 10.74 11.83 1.70
C PRO A 38 10.93 13.03 2.66
N ILE A 39 12.05 13.72 2.52
CA ILE A 39 12.47 14.80 3.45
C ILE A 39 12.59 16.11 2.67
N GLY A 40 11.89 17.15 3.12
CA GLY A 40 11.92 18.48 2.51
C GLY A 40 10.57 19.18 2.56
N SER A 41 10.56 20.50 2.32
CA SER A 41 9.38 21.36 2.45
C SER A 41 8.25 21.07 1.45
N GLY A 42 8.54 20.35 0.35
CA GLY A 42 7.54 19.93 -0.64
C GLY A 42 7.03 18.50 -0.46
N CYS A 43 7.56 17.75 0.51
CA CYS A 43 7.30 16.32 0.62
C CYS A 43 6.10 16.07 1.56
N THR A 44 4.88 16.30 1.04
CA THR A 44 3.61 16.07 1.73
C THR A 44 3.04 14.67 1.45
N ALA A 45 2.07 14.21 2.26
CA ALA A 45 1.32 12.98 1.97
C ALA A 45 0.76 12.98 0.53
N ASP A 46 0.22 14.10 0.08
CA ASP A 46 -0.33 14.26 -1.27
C ASP A 46 0.73 14.08 -2.36
N ALA A 47 1.92 14.65 -2.18
CA ALA A 47 3.03 14.49 -3.12
C ALA A 47 3.47 13.03 -3.21
N VAL A 48 3.53 12.33 -2.07
CA VAL A 48 3.86 10.91 -2.01
C VAL A 48 2.80 10.08 -2.72
N TYR A 49 1.52 10.26 -2.39
CA TYR A 49 0.46 9.47 -3.00
C TYR A 49 0.31 9.71 -4.49
N ARG A 50 0.53 10.93 -5.00
CA ARG A 50 0.55 11.16 -6.46
C ARG A 50 1.61 10.31 -7.15
N ALA A 51 2.83 10.30 -6.61
CA ALA A 51 3.90 9.46 -7.12
C ALA A 51 3.57 7.95 -6.98
N CYS A 52 2.97 7.53 -5.86
CA CYS A 52 2.56 6.14 -5.65
C CYS A 52 1.47 5.70 -6.65
N PHE A 53 0.48 6.55 -6.93
CA PHE A 53 -0.57 6.23 -7.92
C PHE A 53 0.01 6.07 -9.32
N GLU A 54 0.97 6.90 -9.72
CA GLU A 54 1.71 6.72 -10.99
C GLU A 54 2.39 5.34 -11.06
N GLN A 55 3.10 4.94 -10.00
CA GLN A 55 3.75 3.63 -9.94
C GLN A 55 2.76 2.48 -9.93
N VAL A 56 1.66 2.59 -9.17
CA VAL A 56 0.59 1.58 -9.14
C VAL A 56 -0.01 1.38 -10.53
N MET A 57 -0.26 2.46 -11.27
CA MET A 57 -0.75 2.36 -12.65
C MET A 57 0.27 1.65 -13.56
N HIS A 58 1.56 1.94 -13.41
CA HIS A 58 2.63 1.25 -14.15
C HIS A 58 2.70 -0.25 -13.82
N GLN A 59 2.61 -0.62 -12.54
CA GLN A 59 2.64 -2.02 -12.11
C GLN A 59 1.41 -2.79 -12.58
N ASN A 60 0.21 -2.19 -12.54
CA ASN A 60 -0.98 -2.78 -13.16
C ASN A 60 -0.75 -3.04 -14.65
N GLY A 61 -0.17 -2.06 -15.37
CA GLY A 61 0.15 -2.23 -16.79
C GLY A 61 1.12 -3.38 -17.05
N LYS A 62 2.12 -3.58 -16.18
CA LYS A 62 3.03 -4.74 -16.26
C LYS A 62 2.30 -6.06 -16.00
N TYR A 63 1.46 -6.11 -14.96
CA TYR A 63 0.69 -7.30 -14.60
C TYR A 63 -0.20 -7.75 -15.78
N TYR A 64 -1.04 -6.87 -16.32
CA TYR A 64 -1.95 -7.22 -17.42
C TYR A 64 -1.23 -7.46 -18.76
N ARG A 65 -0.05 -6.87 -19.00
CA ARG A 65 0.78 -7.26 -20.15
C ARG A 65 1.32 -8.69 -20.02
N ARG A 66 1.59 -9.14 -18.79
CA ARG A 66 2.10 -10.50 -18.53
C ARG A 66 1.00 -11.55 -18.51
N PHE A 67 -0.17 -11.20 -17.97
CA PHE A 67 -1.34 -12.08 -17.85
C PHE A 67 -2.57 -11.42 -18.47
N PRO A 68 -2.63 -11.26 -19.80
CA PRO A 68 -3.74 -10.60 -20.48
C PRO A 68 -5.10 -11.30 -20.27
N GLN A 69 -5.09 -12.62 -20.07
CA GLN A 69 -6.27 -13.42 -19.76
C GLN A 69 -6.96 -13.03 -18.44
N ASP A 70 -6.23 -12.41 -17.51
CA ASP A 70 -6.78 -12.05 -16.21
C ASP A 70 -7.77 -10.88 -16.31
N VAL A 71 -7.75 -10.10 -17.41
CA VAL A 71 -8.71 -9.01 -17.65
C VAL A 71 -10.15 -9.54 -17.61
N GLU A 72 -10.42 -10.63 -18.34
CA GLU A 72 -11.76 -11.23 -18.40
C GLU A 72 -12.17 -11.80 -17.04
N LEU A 73 -11.25 -12.52 -16.37
CA LEU A 73 -11.50 -13.09 -15.03
C LEU A 73 -11.83 -12.00 -14.00
N VAL A 74 -11.07 -10.90 -14.00
CA VAL A 74 -11.31 -9.78 -13.09
C VAL A 74 -12.64 -9.10 -13.40
N HIS A 75 -13.00 -8.93 -14.68
CA HIS A 75 -14.30 -8.37 -15.07
C HIS A 75 -15.46 -9.22 -14.58
N GLU A 76 -15.36 -10.55 -14.71
CA GLU A 76 -16.38 -11.47 -14.22
C GLU A 76 -16.58 -11.34 -12.71
N VAL A 77 -15.50 -11.21 -11.92
CA VAL A 77 -15.59 -11.05 -10.46
C VAL A 77 -16.20 -9.70 -10.08
N VAL A 78 -15.82 -8.61 -10.76
CA VAL A 78 -16.37 -7.27 -10.51
C VAL A 78 -17.88 -7.19 -10.77
N ALA A 79 -18.40 -8.00 -11.70
CA ALA A 79 -19.82 -8.02 -12.05
C ALA A 79 -20.71 -8.78 -11.06
N LEU A 80 -20.14 -9.45 -10.04
CA LEU A 80 -20.92 -10.25 -9.09
C LEU A 80 -21.57 -9.37 -8.01
N PRO A 81 -22.90 -9.51 -7.77
CA PRO A 81 -23.58 -8.75 -6.73
C PRO A 81 -23.33 -9.33 -5.32
N GLY A 82 -22.75 -8.52 -4.42
CA GLY A 82 -22.76 -8.73 -2.96
C GLY A 82 -21.61 -9.57 -2.38
N GLY A 83 -21.14 -9.20 -1.18
CA GLY A 83 -20.11 -9.89 -0.37
C GLY A 83 -18.83 -9.07 -0.13
N ILE A 84 -17.74 -9.74 0.30
CA ILE A 84 -16.38 -9.18 0.47
C ILE A 84 -15.77 -8.67 -0.85
N LEU A 85 -16.38 -9.03 -1.99
CA LEU A 85 -15.93 -8.72 -3.34
C LEU A 85 -16.61 -7.47 -3.91
N THR A 86 -16.67 -6.37 -3.15
CA THR A 86 -17.02 -5.08 -3.75
C THR A 86 -15.94 -4.71 -4.79
N PRO A 87 -16.26 -3.97 -5.87
CA PRO A 87 -15.24 -3.57 -6.83
C PRO A 87 -14.04 -2.88 -6.18
N ARG A 88 -14.28 -2.02 -5.18
CA ARG A 88 -13.22 -1.35 -4.42
C ARG A 88 -12.45 -2.29 -3.48
N GLY A 89 -13.12 -3.27 -2.87
CA GLY A 89 -12.48 -4.32 -2.08
C GLY A 89 -11.54 -5.19 -2.91
N LEU A 90 -11.98 -5.60 -4.11
CA LEU A 90 -11.15 -6.37 -5.04
C LEU A 90 -9.89 -5.59 -5.47
N GLN A 91 -10.02 -4.27 -5.67
CA GLN A 91 -8.88 -3.42 -6.02
C GLN A 91 -7.78 -3.42 -4.94
N LEU A 92 -8.11 -3.65 -3.66
CA LEU A 92 -7.11 -3.71 -2.58
C LEU A 92 -6.13 -4.87 -2.70
N LEU A 93 -6.45 -5.92 -3.49
CA LEU A 93 -5.55 -7.06 -3.71
C LEU A 93 -4.20 -6.65 -4.29
N GLY A 94 -4.13 -5.49 -4.97
CA GLY A 94 -2.88 -4.97 -5.50
C GLY A 94 -1.85 -4.61 -4.41
N LEU A 95 -2.26 -4.39 -3.16
CA LEU A 95 -1.33 -4.26 -2.03
C LEU A 95 -0.35 -5.43 -2.00
N SER A 96 -0.85 -6.66 -1.97
CA SER A 96 -0.03 -7.86 -1.91
C SER A 96 0.42 -8.31 -3.31
N GLY A 97 -0.40 -8.07 -4.33
CA GLY A 97 -0.19 -8.58 -5.69
C GLY A 97 0.81 -7.78 -6.50
N LEU A 98 0.89 -6.46 -6.34
CA LEU A 98 1.65 -5.62 -7.27
C LEU A 98 3.02 -5.16 -6.75
N GLY A 99 3.27 -5.22 -5.43
CA GLY A 99 4.53 -4.75 -4.85
C GLY A 99 5.40 -5.82 -4.19
N SER A 100 4.92 -7.06 -4.04
CA SER A 100 5.72 -8.14 -3.45
C SER A 100 6.48 -8.95 -4.50
N SER A 101 7.61 -9.54 -4.10
CA SER A 101 8.29 -10.53 -4.94
C SER A 101 7.35 -11.72 -5.19
N THR A 102 7.22 -12.14 -6.45
CA THR A 102 6.24 -13.15 -6.93
C THR A 102 4.77 -12.76 -6.79
N GLY A 103 4.47 -11.48 -6.48
CA GLY A 103 3.10 -11.00 -6.27
C GLY A 103 2.22 -11.17 -7.52
N PHE A 104 2.75 -10.88 -8.71
CA PHE A 104 2.01 -11.01 -9.97
C PHE A 104 1.59 -12.47 -10.22
N GLU A 105 2.50 -13.43 -10.03
CA GLU A 105 2.24 -14.86 -10.22
C GLU A 105 1.22 -15.37 -9.20
N ARG A 106 1.33 -14.92 -7.94
CA ARG A 106 0.35 -15.26 -6.90
C ARG A 106 -1.03 -14.69 -7.21
N LEU A 107 -1.08 -13.47 -7.73
CA LEU A 107 -2.34 -12.80 -8.09
C LEU A 107 -2.99 -13.53 -9.28
N HIS A 108 -2.19 -13.86 -10.29
CA HIS A 108 -2.61 -14.65 -11.44
C HIS A 108 -3.14 -16.04 -11.03
N TYR A 109 -2.39 -16.78 -10.21
CA TYR A 109 -2.81 -18.11 -9.74
C TYR A 109 -4.09 -18.07 -8.90
N MET A 110 -4.31 -16.97 -8.16
CA MET A 110 -5.57 -16.73 -7.46
C MET A 110 -6.72 -16.51 -8.44
N PHE A 111 -6.52 -15.69 -9.48
CA PHE A 111 -7.56 -15.44 -10.50
C PHE A 111 -7.86 -16.66 -11.37
N GLU A 112 -6.86 -17.45 -11.74
CA GLU A 112 -7.02 -18.72 -12.48
C GLU A 112 -7.98 -19.67 -11.76
N ARG A 113 -8.05 -19.58 -10.42
CA ARG A 113 -8.84 -20.45 -9.56
C ARG A 113 -10.07 -19.74 -8.96
N VAL A 114 -10.57 -18.67 -9.58
CA VAL A 114 -11.80 -17.99 -9.13
C VAL A 114 -13.00 -18.93 -9.13
N TRP A 115 -13.10 -19.81 -10.12
CA TRP A 115 -14.28 -20.63 -10.36
C TRP A 115 -13.99 -22.10 -10.13
N ASP A 116 -14.94 -22.81 -9.51
CA ASP A 116 -14.87 -24.28 -9.45
C ASP A 116 -15.01 -24.88 -10.86
N PRO A 117 -14.29 -25.99 -11.15
CA PRO A 117 -14.42 -26.67 -12.43
C PRO A 117 -15.86 -27.21 -12.59
N ILE A 118 -16.43 -27.03 -13.79
CA ILE A 118 -17.75 -27.57 -14.11
C ILE A 118 -17.61 -29.07 -14.38
N LEU A 119 -17.88 -29.89 -13.37
CA LEU A 119 -17.80 -31.35 -13.46
C LEU A 119 -19.05 -31.99 -14.10
N VAL A 120 -20.19 -31.31 -14.03
CA VAL A 120 -21.47 -31.76 -14.59
C VAL A 120 -21.96 -30.72 -15.60
N PRO A 121 -22.20 -31.10 -16.87
CA PRO A 121 -22.74 -30.19 -17.86
C PRO A 121 -24.04 -29.51 -17.38
N GLY A 122 -24.10 -28.19 -17.48
CA GLY A 122 -25.26 -27.39 -17.03
C GLY A 122 -25.27 -27.00 -15.55
N ALA A 123 -24.27 -27.43 -14.76
CA ALA A 123 -24.12 -26.93 -13.39
C ALA A 123 -23.81 -25.42 -13.37
N PRO A 124 -24.33 -24.66 -12.38
CA PRO A 124 -24.07 -23.24 -12.28
C PRO A 124 -22.59 -22.98 -11.93
N LYS A 125 -22.04 -21.89 -12.48
CA LYS A 125 -20.72 -21.38 -12.11
C LYS A 125 -20.73 -21.00 -10.62
N ARG A 126 -19.73 -21.45 -9.85
CA ARG A 126 -19.59 -21.16 -8.42
C ARG A 126 -18.20 -20.63 -8.14
N ILE A 127 -18.13 -19.58 -7.31
CA ILE A 127 -16.84 -19.08 -6.83
C ILE A 127 -16.20 -20.18 -5.98
N SER A 128 -14.94 -20.48 -6.26
CA SER A 128 -14.21 -21.52 -5.55
C SER A 128 -13.96 -21.13 -4.10
N TYR A 129 -13.94 -22.12 -3.22
CA TYR A 129 -13.55 -21.90 -1.83
C TYR A 129 -12.10 -21.40 -1.72
N PHE A 130 -11.24 -21.80 -2.66
CA PHE A 130 -9.84 -21.34 -2.72
C PHE A 130 -9.77 -19.82 -2.88
N PHE A 131 -10.52 -19.25 -3.82
CA PHE A 131 -10.56 -17.81 -4.06
C PHE A 131 -11.16 -17.07 -2.87
N LEU A 132 -12.31 -17.55 -2.35
CA LEU A 132 -12.95 -16.94 -1.17
C LEU A 132 -12.03 -16.93 0.06
N ASN A 133 -11.27 -18.01 0.26
CA ASN A 133 -10.29 -18.07 1.35
C ASN A 133 -9.13 -17.08 1.13
N ALA A 134 -8.61 -16.99 -0.09
CA ALA A 134 -7.52 -16.08 -0.41
C ALA A 134 -7.91 -14.60 -0.16
N VAL A 135 -9.12 -14.19 -0.58
CA VAL A 135 -9.56 -12.80 -0.44
C VAL A 135 -10.14 -12.45 0.93
N SER A 136 -10.46 -13.44 1.77
CA SER A 136 -11.09 -13.18 3.06
C SER A 136 -10.11 -12.56 4.07
N SER A 137 -10.48 -11.40 4.60
CA SER A 137 -9.78 -10.79 5.74
C SER A 137 -10.17 -11.40 7.08
N GLU A 138 -11.14 -12.33 7.13
CA GLU A 138 -11.66 -12.87 8.38
C GLU A 138 -10.93 -14.14 8.84
N LYS A 139 -10.51 -14.11 10.11
CA LYS A 139 -9.86 -15.19 10.87
C LYS A 139 -10.47 -16.59 10.68
N TYR A 140 -11.77 -16.71 10.42
CA TYR A 140 -12.47 -18.00 10.38
C TYR A 140 -12.35 -18.76 9.05
N LEU A 141 -11.97 -18.11 7.95
CA LEU A 141 -11.68 -18.84 6.70
C LEU A 141 -10.21 -19.31 6.60
N LYS A 142 -9.29 -18.73 7.38
CA LYS A 142 -7.84 -19.01 7.33
C LYS A 142 -7.48 -20.44 7.80
N LEU A 143 -7.69 -21.44 6.94
CA LEU A 143 -7.06 -22.77 7.10
C LEU A 143 -5.55 -22.73 6.76
N LEU A 144 -5.07 -21.65 6.16
CA LEU A 144 -3.65 -21.42 5.85
C LEU A 144 -3.19 -20.09 6.49
N PRO A 145 -2.40 -20.12 7.57
CA PRO A 145 -2.08 -18.94 8.39
C PRO A 145 -1.20 -17.88 7.69
N TYR A 146 -0.75 -18.11 6.45
CA TYR A 146 0.18 -17.23 5.72
C TYR A 146 -0.39 -16.63 4.42
N GLU A 147 -1.66 -16.86 4.10
CA GLU A 147 -2.23 -16.50 2.78
C GLU A 147 -3.21 -15.31 2.77
N GLY A 148 -3.46 -14.66 3.91
CA GLY A 148 -4.37 -13.51 3.95
C GLY A 148 -3.82 -12.33 3.13
N TRP A 149 -4.48 -11.98 2.02
CA TRP A 149 -4.07 -10.88 1.15
C TRP A 149 -4.27 -9.50 1.79
N LEU A 150 -5.17 -9.41 2.79
CA LEU A 150 -5.52 -8.21 3.55
C LEU A 150 -5.63 -8.55 5.05
N ALA A 151 -4.58 -8.28 5.83
CA ALA A 151 -4.46 -8.71 7.23
C ALA A 151 -4.91 -7.65 8.27
N TYR A 152 -5.99 -6.91 7.98
CA TYR A 152 -6.49 -5.84 8.84
C TYR A 152 -7.12 -6.33 10.16
N ASP A 153 -7.56 -7.59 10.20
CA ASP A 153 -8.15 -8.24 11.37
C ASP A 153 -7.15 -8.46 12.51
N THR A 154 -5.90 -8.68 12.15
CA THR A 154 -4.79 -8.99 13.05
C THR A 154 -3.84 -7.81 13.23
N ASN A 155 -3.90 -6.82 12.34
CA ASN A 155 -3.03 -5.65 12.33
C ASN A 155 -3.83 -4.33 12.15
N PRO A 156 -4.80 -3.99 13.01
CA PRO A 156 -5.62 -2.78 12.84
C PRO A 156 -4.80 -1.49 12.98
N LEU A 157 -3.69 -1.51 13.73
CA LEU A 157 -2.78 -0.37 13.87
C LEU A 157 -2.14 0.02 12.53
N TYR A 158 -1.89 -0.96 11.65
CA TYR A 158 -1.37 -0.68 10.32
C TYR A 158 -2.32 0.24 9.55
N ALA A 159 -3.63 -0.06 9.54
CA ALA A 159 -4.62 0.79 8.88
C ALA A 159 -4.76 2.17 9.56
N LEU A 160 -4.73 2.23 10.89
CA LEU A 160 -4.90 3.47 11.65
C LEU A 160 -3.72 4.44 11.51
N MET A 161 -2.51 3.92 11.55
CA MET A 161 -1.29 4.73 11.59
C MET A 161 -0.67 4.95 10.20
N HIS A 162 -1.26 4.36 9.15
CA HIS A 162 -0.67 4.29 7.81
C HIS A 162 -0.17 5.63 7.27
N GLU A 163 -1.01 6.67 7.32
CA GLU A 163 -0.66 7.98 6.79
C GLU A 163 0.13 8.86 7.75
N SER A 164 0.24 8.46 9.03
CA SER A 164 0.91 9.28 10.06
C SER A 164 2.40 9.51 9.76
N ILE A 165 3.01 8.61 8.98
CA ILE A 165 4.41 8.72 8.52
C ILE A 165 4.67 9.90 7.58
N TYR A 166 3.62 10.56 7.09
CA TYR A 166 3.71 11.75 6.24
C TYR A 166 3.26 13.03 6.95
N CYS A 167 2.73 12.92 8.17
CA CYS A 167 2.14 14.05 8.89
C CYS A 167 3.23 14.84 9.63
N GLN A 168 3.54 16.04 9.13
CA GLN A 168 4.49 16.99 9.73
C GLN A 168 3.88 18.39 9.75
N GLY A 169 3.39 18.82 10.92
CA GLY A 169 2.73 20.12 11.07
C GLY A 169 1.41 20.28 10.28
N ALA A 170 0.89 19.17 9.72
CA ALA A 170 -0.32 19.13 8.92
C ALA A 170 -0.98 17.76 9.03
N SER A 171 -2.27 17.70 8.73
CA SER A 171 -3.05 16.48 8.68
C SER A 171 -2.84 15.72 7.37
N SER A 172 -3.05 14.39 7.38
CA SER A 172 -3.13 13.63 6.14
C SER A 172 -4.44 13.90 5.41
N SER A 173 -5.52 14.14 6.16
CA SER A 173 -6.89 14.41 5.70
C SER A 173 -7.42 13.35 4.72
N TRP A 174 -7.00 12.09 4.89
CA TRP A 174 -7.25 10.99 3.94
C TRP A 174 -6.59 11.22 2.58
N SER A 175 -5.29 11.49 2.58
CA SER A 175 -4.54 11.88 1.37
C SER A 175 -4.69 10.85 0.26
N ALA A 176 -4.51 9.56 0.55
CA ALA A 176 -4.69 8.48 -0.42
C ALA A 176 -6.07 8.50 -1.09
N HIS A 177 -7.11 8.79 -0.31
CA HIS A 177 -8.49 8.87 -0.80
C HIS A 177 -8.69 10.08 -1.71
N ARG A 178 -8.19 11.25 -1.32
CA ARG A 178 -8.29 12.47 -2.12
C ARG A 178 -7.52 12.33 -3.44
N ILE A 179 -6.29 11.82 -3.40
CA ILE A 179 -5.48 11.62 -4.62
C ILE A 179 -6.07 10.52 -5.52
N ARG A 180 -6.70 9.48 -4.95
CA ARG A 180 -7.47 8.51 -5.75
C ARG A 180 -8.60 9.20 -6.53
N ALA A 181 -9.28 10.17 -5.93
CA ALA A 181 -10.35 10.92 -6.59
C ALA A 181 -9.83 11.75 -7.78
N GLU A 182 -8.60 12.28 -7.70
CA GLU A 182 -7.93 12.92 -8.86
C GLU A 182 -7.75 11.95 -10.04
N ASN A 183 -7.71 10.64 -9.78
CA ASN A 183 -7.53 9.56 -10.76
C ASN A 183 -8.79 8.68 -10.93
N GLU A 184 -9.97 9.18 -10.57
CA GLU A 184 -11.20 8.37 -10.49
C GLU A 184 -11.55 7.68 -11.82
N SER A 185 -11.33 8.35 -12.94
CA SER A 185 -11.60 7.80 -14.28
C SER A 185 -10.83 6.51 -14.56
N GLN A 186 -9.63 6.36 -14.01
CA GLN A 186 -8.79 5.17 -14.17
C GLN A 186 -9.23 4.04 -13.23
N PHE A 187 -9.58 4.39 -11.98
CA PHE A 187 -9.90 3.44 -10.90
C PHE A 187 -11.39 3.12 -10.75
N ASP A 188 -12.27 3.65 -11.60
CA ASP A 188 -13.66 3.20 -11.71
C ASP A 188 -13.72 1.80 -12.35
N ALA A 189 -13.85 0.77 -11.52
CA ALA A 189 -13.91 -0.62 -11.92
C ALA A 189 -15.15 -0.94 -12.79
N LEU A 190 -16.32 -0.39 -12.47
CA LEU A 190 -17.54 -0.68 -13.22
C LEU A 190 -17.50 -0.06 -14.61
N LYS A 191 -16.99 1.17 -14.71
CA LYS A 191 -16.73 1.82 -16.00
C LYS A 191 -15.68 1.05 -16.80
N ALA A 192 -14.62 0.55 -16.15
CA ALA A 192 -13.58 -0.25 -16.80
C ALA A 192 -14.15 -1.51 -17.47
N VAL A 193 -14.99 -2.26 -16.75
CA VAL A 193 -15.69 -3.43 -17.26
C VAL A 193 -16.57 -3.06 -18.46
N LYS A 194 -17.36 -1.99 -18.35
CA LYS A 194 -18.25 -1.52 -19.43
C LYS A 194 -17.48 -1.13 -20.70
N GLU A 195 -16.29 -0.56 -20.55
CA GLU A 195 -15.43 -0.12 -21.66
C GLU A 195 -14.50 -1.23 -22.18
N GLY A 196 -14.53 -2.42 -21.59
CA GLY A 196 -13.65 -3.53 -21.99
C GLY A 196 -12.17 -3.30 -21.67
N ARG A 197 -11.85 -2.36 -20.76
CA ARG A 197 -10.47 -2.05 -20.35
C ARG A 197 -10.11 -2.73 -19.03
N PRO A 198 -8.82 -2.98 -18.74
CA PRO A 198 -8.43 -3.60 -17.48
C PRO A 198 -8.88 -2.81 -16.25
N VAL A 199 -9.35 -3.52 -15.22
CA VAL A 199 -9.67 -2.94 -13.90
C VAL A 199 -8.36 -2.77 -13.13
N LEU A 200 -8.02 -1.54 -12.74
CA LEU A 200 -6.77 -1.29 -12.02
C LEU A 200 -6.92 -1.61 -10.53
N PHE A 201 -5.99 -2.39 -9.98
CA PHE A 201 -5.83 -2.58 -8.53
C PHE A 201 -5.14 -1.38 -7.90
N THR A 202 -5.40 -1.11 -6.62
CA THR A 202 -4.68 -0.12 -5.82
C THR A 202 -3.44 -0.74 -5.19
N GLY A 203 -2.53 0.09 -4.70
CA GLY A 203 -1.36 -0.34 -3.93
C GLY A 203 -1.61 -0.25 -2.42
N GLU A 204 -0.57 0.18 -1.70
CA GLU A 204 -0.53 0.33 -0.25
C GLU A 204 -1.22 1.63 0.23
N MET A 205 -2.55 1.64 0.14
CA MET A 205 -3.38 2.80 0.44
C MET A 205 -4.48 2.43 1.44
N ILE A 206 -4.74 3.33 2.39
CA ILE A 206 -5.87 3.26 3.31
C ILE A 206 -6.90 4.31 2.92
N PHE A 207 -8.16 3.90 2.83
CA PHE A 207 -9.29 4.77 2.51
C PHE A 207 -10.30 4.80 3.67
N PRO A 208 -11.04 5.90 3.85
CA PRO A 208 -11.99 6.03 4.97
C PRO A 208 -13.07 4.92 4.95
N TRP A 209 -13.53 4.52 3.76
CA TRP A 209 -14.56 3.48 3.61
C TRP A 209 -14.09 2.09 4.08
N LEU A 210 -12.78 1.82 4.25
CA LEU A 210 -12.32 0.56 4.85
C LEU A 210 -12.86 0.40 6.27
N PHE A 211 -13.00 1.50 7.01
CA PHE A 211 -13.53 1.50 8.37
C PHE A 211 -15.05 1.32 8.43
N ASP A 212 -15.75 1.42 7.29
CA ASP A 212 -17.17 1.09 7.15
C ASP A 212 -17.37 -0.38 6.70
N GLU A 213 -16.56 -0.82 5.74
CA GLU A 213 -16.75 -2.09 5.04
C GLU A 213 -16.06 -3.26 5.77
N ILE A 214 -14.90 -3.05 6.41
CA ILE A 214 -14.14 -4.12 7.09
C ILE A 214 -14.57 -4.23 8.54
N GLN A 215 -15.20 -5.34 8.91
CA GLN A 215 -15.78 -5.54 10.24
C GLN A 215 -14.78 -5.31 11.38
N ALA A 216 -13.53 -5.77 11.24
CA ALA A 216 -12.49 -5.60 12.25
C ALA A 216 -12.02 -4.15 12.44
N LEU A 217 -12.22 -3.29 11.44
CA LEU A 217 -11.81 -1.88 11.49
C LEU A 217 -12.92 -0.96 12.01
N ARG A 218 -14.20 -1.36 11.92
CA ARG A 218 -15.36 -0.56 12.35
C ARG A 218 -15.23 0.05 13.75
N PRO A 219 -14.76 -0.66 14.80
CA PRO A 219 -14.62 -0.09 16.13
C PRO A 219 -13.65 1.10 16.20
N PHE A 220 -12.75 1.24 15.22
CA PHE A 220 -11.73 2.28 15.18
C PHE A 220 -12.08 3.44 14.25
N LYS A 221 -13.27 3.45 13.64
CA LYS A 221 -13.67 4.45 12.65
C LYS A 221 -13.50 5.89 13.16
N ASP A 222 -14.04 6.18 14.34
CA ASP A 222 -13.97 7.53 14.92
C ASP A 222 -12.53 7.95 15.21
N ALA A 223 -11.71 7.03 15.73
CA ALA A 223 -10.29 7.27 15.97
C ALA A 223 -9.53 7.52 14.65
N ALA A 224 -9.85 6.80 13.59
CA ALA A 224 -9.25 6.98 12.27
C ALA A 224 -9.57 8.37 11.70
N HIS A 225 -10.82 8.85 11.84
CA HIS A 225 -11.20 10.20 11.45
C HIS A 225 -10.44 11.27 12.25
N LEU A 226 -10.34 11.11 13.57
CA LEU A 226 -9.59 12.03 14.42
C LEU A 226 -8.10 12.10 14.04
N LEU A 227 -7.48 10.94 13.76
CA LEU A 227 -6.08 10.89 13.31
C LEU A 227 -5.89 11.54 11.95
N ALA A 228 -6.79 11.28 11.00
CA ALA A 228 -6.73 11.86 9.66
C ALA A 228 -6.93 13.38 9.68
N GLU A 229 -7.68 13.94 10.63
CA GLU A 229 -7.95 15.38 10.74
C GLU A 229 -6.97 16.12 11.66
N LYS A 230 -6.18 15.40 12.46
CA LYS A 230 -5.20 15.99 13.39
C LYS A 230 -4.21 16.91 12.66
N MET A 231 -4.15 18.18 13.05
CA MET A 231 -3.31 19.20 12.38
C MET A 231 -1.98 19.47 13.11
N ASP A 232 -1.95 19.26 14.42
CA ASP A 232 -0.84 19.58 15.33
C ASP A 232 0.17 18.42 15.43
N TRP A 233 0.52 17.80 14.30
CA TRP A 233 1.58 16.80 14.27
C TRP A 233 2.95 17.46 14.48
N PRO A 234 3.81 16.93 15.37
CA PRO A 234 5.17 17.43 15.50
C PRO A 234 5.98 17.15 14.23
N PRO A 235 7.12 17.83 14.01
CA PRO A 235 8.06 17.45 12.98
C PRO A 235 8.49 15.99 13.14
N LEU A 236 8.51 15.23 12.04
CA LEU A 236 8.99 13.84 12.03
C LEU A 236 10.52 13.78 11.89
N TYR A 237 11.11 14.83 11.30
CA TYR A 237 12.53 14.94 11.02
C TYR A 237 13.04 16.35 11.33
N ASP A 238 14.29 16.42 11.78
CA ASP A 238 15.07 17.66 11.89
C ASP A 238 16.09 17.66 10.75
N VAL A 239 15.80 18.43 9.71
CA VAL A 239 16.62 18.50 8.49
C VAL A 239 18.02 19.04 8.79
N ALA A 240 18.17 19.97 9.74
CA ALA A 240 19.47 20.51 10.10
C ALA A 240 20.32 19.42 10.77
N SER A 241 19.74 18.72 11.75
CA SER A 241 20.41 17.61 12.43
C SER A 241 20.76 16.46 11.48
N LEU A 242 19.91 16.16 10.49
CA LEU A 242 20.19 15.16 9.46
C LEU A 242 21.34 15.55 8.53
N ASN A 243 21.43 16.81 8.11
CA ASN A 243 22.52 17.29 7.26
C ASN A 243 23.88 17.25 7.97
N ASP A 244 23.90 17.48 9.29
CA ASP A 244 25.13 17.46 10.09
C ASP A 244 25.46 16.07 10.67
N ASN A 245 24.61 15.08 10.43
CA ASN A 245 24.71 13.75 11.03
C ASN A 245 26.01 13.03 10.62
N LYS A 246 26.68 12.40 11.60
CA LYS A 246 27.94 11.64 11.42
C LYS A 246 27.80 10.13 11.65
N VAL A 247 26.62 9.65 11.99
CA VAL A 247 26.31 8.23 12.12
C VAL A 247 26.43 7.60 10.73
N PRO A 248 27.22 6.53 10.55
CA PRO A 248 27.27 5.82 9.28
C PRO A 248 25.89 5.27 8.89
N VAL A 249 25.45 5.57 7.67
CA VAL A 249 24.18 5.08 7.11
C VAL A 249 24.45 4.38 5.78
N ALA A 250 23.86 3.22 5.57
CA ALA A 250 23.77 2.58 4.27
C ALA A 250 22.32 2.21 3.96
N ALA A 251 21.93 2.26 2.69
CA ALA A 251 20.59 1.95 2.25
C ALA A 251 20.58 1.00 1.05
N ALA A 252 19.67 0.03 1.09
CA ALA A 252 19.30 -0.77 -0.07
C ALA A 252 17.87 -0.38 -0.48
N VAL A 253 17.72 0.07 -1.73
CA VAL A 253 16.44 0.49 -2.31
C VAL A 253 16.11 -0.38 -3.52
N TYR A 254 14.83 -0.70 -3.69
CA TYR A 254 14.38 -1.50 -4.82
C TYR A 254 14.10 -0.58 -6.02
N TYR A 255 14.67 -0.92 -7.19
CA TYR A 255 14.65 -0.06 -8.38
C TYR A 255 13.24 0.22 -8.92
N GLU A 256 12.32 -0.74 -8.77
CA GLU A 256 10.92 -0.66 -9.23
C GLU A 256 9.92 -0.84 -8.08
N ASP A 257 10.26 -0.33 -6.90
CA ASP A 257 9.40 -0.41 -5.73
C ASP A 257 8.05 0.31 -5.99
N MET A 258 6.95 -0.41 -5.79
CA MET A 258 5.61 0.18 -5.88
C MET A 258 5.29 1.04 -4.66
N TYR A 259 5.86 0.70 -3.50
CA TYR A 259 5.55 1.29 -2.20
C TYR A 259 6.33 2.58 -1.95
N LEU A 260 7.51 2.72 -2.59
CA LEU A 260 8.38 3.88 -2.46
C LEU A 260 8.89 4.31 -3.82
N THR A 261 8.65 5.57 -4.19
CA THR A 261 9.01 6.07 -5.53
C THR A 261 10.48 6.45 -5.63
N GLY A 262 11.39 5.48 -5.71
CA GLY A 262 12.84 5.71 -5.89
C GLY A 262 13.27 6.17 -7.29
N HIS A 263 12.36 6.36 -8.25
CA HIS A 263 12.74 6.70 -9.63
C HIS A 263 13.26 8.14 -9.74
N GLY A 264 14.42 8.27 -10.40
CA GLY A 264 15.31 9.43 -10.45
C GLY A 264 14.76 10.76 -10.98
N ASN A 265 13.45 10.88 -11.21
CA ASN A 265 12.78 12.14 -11.56
C ASN A 265 11.65 12.56 -10.60
N SER A 266 11.08 11.68 -9.76
CA SER A 266 10.03 12.10 -8.82
C SER A 266 10.62 12.74 -7.55
N PHE A 267 11.88 12.43 -7.24
CA PHE A 267 12.66 13.13 -6.23
C PHE A 267 13.37 14.39 -6.75
N SER A 268 13.25 14.79 -8.02
CA SER A 268 13.99 15.97 -8.50
C SER A 268 13.62 17.27 -7.75
N ASN A 269 12.42 17.34 -7.18
CA ASN A 269 11.97 18.45 -6.32
C ASN A 269 12.21 18.22 -4.81
N CYS A 270 12.58 17.00 -4.39
CA CYS A 270 12.95 16.64 -3.00
C CYS A 270 14.45 16.24 -2.91
N ARG A 271 15.32 16.64 -3.87
CA ARG A 271 16.78 16.47 -3.76
C ARG A 271 17.34 17.58 -2.88
N ASN A 272 17.88 17.22 -1.72
CA ASN A 272 18.88 18.06 -1.06
C ASN A 272 20.14 18.12 -1.97
N PRO A 273 20.73 19.30 -2.22
CA PRO A 273 21.84 19.45 -3.17
C PRO A 273 23.18 18.82 -2.73
N THR A 274 23.25 18.10 -1.61
CA THR A 274 24.53 17.59 -1.08
C THR A 274 24.34 16.31 -0.29
N VAL A 275 24.46 15.16 -0.96
CA VAL A 275 25.02 13.95 -0.35
C VAL A 275 25.96 13.35 -1.39
N GLY A 276 27.25 13.57 -1.18
CA GLY A 276 28.35 12.86 -1.85
C GLY A 276 28.86 11.75 -0.96
#